data_AF-A0A157LHI9-F1
#
_entry.id   AF-A0A157LHI9-F1
#
_cell.length_a   1.000
_cell.length_b   1.000
_cell.length_c   1.000
_cell.angle_alpha   90.00
_cell.angle_beta   90.00
_cell.angle_gamma   90.00
#
_symmetry.space_group_name_H-M   'P 1'
#
loop_
_entity.id
_entity.type
_entity.pdbx_description
1 polymer ?
#
loop_
_entity_poly.entity_id
_entity_poly.type
_entity_poly.pdbx_seq_one_letter_code
_entity_poly.pdbx_strand_id
1 'polypeptide(L)'
;MKRTELDVVVLGEDLPDEGLVKGTVGTIVMIFDTPTLGYLVEFCDEEGRTIAMPALLPAQIKSYFTPGILKILLVNNNFPVANPVDPDVMAGLMRKAAPVEWDTQKRRVYEDIQRLMVNRLDYSGMFEMNRHGFNRHLRVI
;
A
#
# COMPACT_ATOMS: atom_id res chain seq x y z
N MET A 1 10.17 8.60 -6.79
CA MET A 1 8.93 9.33 -7.18
C MET A 1 8.91 10.63 -6.39
N LYS A 2 8.62 11.76 -7.03
CA LYS A 2 8.42 13.05 -6.33
C LYS A 2 7.08 12.97 -5.58
N ARG A 3 7.04 13.42 -4.32
CA ARG A 3 5.82 13.46 -3.49
C ARG A 3 5.09 14.79 -3.68
N THR A 4 3.77 14.77 -3.52
CA THR A 4 2.89 15.94 -3.55
C THR A 4 2.06 16.03 -2.27
N GLU A 5 1.44 17.17 -2.02
CA GLU A 5 0.39 17.27 -0.99
C GLU A 5 -0.72 16.26 -1.28
N LEU A 6 -1.36 15.80 -0.21
CA LEU A 6 -2.37 14.74 -0.18
C LEU A 6 -1.86 13.34 -0.54
N ASP A 7 -0.56 13.17 -0.79
CA ASP A 7 0.03 11.84 -0.89
C ASP A 7 -0.06 11.12 0.45
N VAL A 8 -0.52 9.87 0.40
CA VAL A 8 -0.53 8.98 1.55
C VAL A 8 0.85 8.32 1.72
N VAL A 9 1.33 8.31 2.96
CA VAL A 9 2.64 7.82 3.36
C VAL A 9 2.53 6.89 4.56
N VAL A 10 3.60 6.12 4.78
CA VAL A 10 3.74 5.26 5.95
C VAL A 10 4.94 5.75 6.75
N LEU A 11 4.78 5.88 8.06
CA LEU A 11 5.89 6.23 8.95
C LEU A 11 6.93 5.10 8.98
N GLY A 12 8.19 5.46 8.77
CA GLY A 12 9.30 4.53 8.58
C GLY A 12 9.95 4.03 9.88
N GLU A 13 9.70 4.71 10.99
CA GLU A 13 10.29 4.50 12.32
C GLU A 13 9.31 4.88 13.44
N ASP A 14 9.62 4.55 14.69
CA ASP A 14 8.82 4.94 15.83
C ASP A 14 9.14 6.39 16.24
N LEU A 15 8.11 7.17 16.56
CA LEU A 15 8.23 8.53 17.11
C LEU A 15 7.44 8.58 18.43
N PRO A 16 7.99 8.02 19.52
CA PRO A 16 7.26 7.83 20.78
C PRO A 16 6.81 9.15 21.42
N ASP A 17 7.58 10.23 21.25
CA ASP A 17 7.23 11.56 21.78
C ASP A 17 5.98 12.16 21.10
N GLU A 18 5.71 11.73 19.86
CA GLU A 18 4.51 12.11 19.09
C GLU A 18 3.37 11.09 19.24
N GLY A 19 3.58 10.01 20.02
CA GLY A 19 2.63 8.91 20.13
C GLY A 19 2.47 8.07 18.87
N LEU A 20 3.43 8.14 17.94
CA LEU A 20 3.36 7.43 16.65
C LEU A 20 4.27 6.20 16.63
N VAL A 21 3.75 5.12 16.04
CA VAL A 21 4.51 3.88 15.81
C VAL A 21 4.86 3.73 14.33
N LYS A 22 5.98 3.08 14.05
CA LYS A 22 6.38 2.68 12.70
C LYS A 22 5.23 1.93 12.03
N GLY A 23 4.96 2.27 10.78
CA GLY A 23 3.85 1.68 10.02
C GLY A 23 2.55 2.49 10.08
N THR A 24 2.44 3.49 10.96
CA THR A 24 1.27 4.37 11.00
C THR A 24 1.11 5.09 9.65
N VAL A 25 -0.12 5.14 9.15
CA VAL A 25 -0.46 5.77 7.86
C VAL A 25 -0.78 7.23 8.10
N GLY A 26 -0.20 8.12 7.28
CA GLY A 26 -0.44 9.55 7.35
C GLY A 26 -0.57 10.17 5.96
N THR A 27 -0.96 11.43 5.92
CA THR A 27 -1.15 12.20 4.68
C THR A 27 -0.23 13.41 4.68
N ILE A 28 0.49 13.65 3.58
CA ILE A 28 1.28 14.87 3.42
C ILE A 28 0.32 16.05 3.31
N VAL A 29 0.37 16.99 4.25
CA VAL A 29 -0.45 18.20 4.25
C VAL A 29 0.32 19.44 3.83
N MET A 30 1.66 19.40 3.87
CA MET A 30 2.53 20.48 3.39
C MET A 30 3.90 19.94 3.01
N ILE A 31 4.54 20.58 2.02
CA ILE A 31 5.92 20.28 1.61
C ILE A 31 6.81 21.48 1.90
N PHE A 32 7.91 21.24 2.60
CA PHE A 32 9.00 22.20 2.80
C PHE A 32 10.10 21.88 1.79
N ASP A 33 10.63 22.88 1.09
CA ASP A 33 11.78 22.72 0.18
C ASP A 33 13.05 23.45 0.65
N THR A 34 12.92 24.31 1.66
CA THR A 34 13.99 25.19 2.16
C THR A 34 13.99 25.17 3.70
N PRO A 35 15.15 24.98 4.37
CA PRO A 35 16.50 24.77 3.82
C PRO A 35 16.73 23.35 3.27
N THR A 36 15.86 22.40 3.60
CA THR A 36 15.92 21.02 3.10
C THR A 36 14.52 20.50 2.85
N LEU A 37 14.40 19.54 1.93
CA LEU A 37 13.15 18.85 1.65
C LEU A 37 12.60 18.17 2.93
N GLY A 38 11.36 18.48 3.27
CA GLY A 38 10.63 17.88 4.39
C GLY A 38 9.13 17.87 4.12
N TYR A 39 8.40 17.10 4.91
CA TYR A 39 6.97 16.88 4.74
C TYR A 39 6.27 17.08 6.07
N LEU A 40 5.31 17.99 6.14
CA LEU A 40 4.37 17.99 7.25
C LEU A 40 3.36 16.88 6.98
N VAL A 41 3.28 15.91 7.87
CA VAL A 41 2.42 14.73 7.69
C VAL A 41 1.41 14.67 8.82
N GLU A 42 0.13 14.69 8.48
CA GLU A 42 -0.94 14.47 9.44
C GLU A 42 -1.19 12.97 9.62
N PHE A 43 -1.19 12.53 10.88
CA PHE A 43 -1.59 11.17 11.27
C PHE A 43 -2.87 11.27 12.08
N CYS A 44 -3.87 10.45 11.74
CA CYS A 44 -5.16 10.42 12.43
C CYS A 44 -5.45 9.04 13.03
N ASP A 45 -6.31 9.02 14.05
CA ASP A 45 -6.90 7.81 14.59
C ASP A 45 -8.00 7.26 13.65
N GLU A 46 -8.63 6.15 14.07
CA GLU A 46 -9.70 5.49 13.29
C GLU A 46 -10.95 6.36 13.14
N GLU A 47 -11.16 7.35 14.03
CA GLU A 47 -12.24 8.32 13.94
C GLU A 47 -11.88 9.57 13.13
N GLY A 48 -10.67 9.61 12.56
CA GLY A 48 -10.17 10.73 11.75
C GLY A 48 -9.68 11.92 12.58
N ARG A 49 -9.48 11.76 13.90
CA ARG A 49 -8.92 12.81 14.75
C ARG A 49 -7.40 12.79 14.64
N THR A 50 -6.80 13.96 14.47
CA THR A 50 -5.34 14.13 14.43
C THR A 50 -4.73 13.59 15.72
N ILE A 51 -3.81 12.62 15.58
CA ILE A 51 -2.92 12.14 16.64
C ILE A 51 -1.74 13.09 16.76
N ALA A 52 -1.04 13.33 15.65
CA ALA A 52 0.13 14.20 15.57
C ALA A 52 0.33 14.70 14.14
N MET A 53 1.12 15.76 14.00
CA MET A 53 1.44 16.35 12.69
C MET A 53 2.92 16.77 12.59
N PRO A 54 3.87 15.82 12.66
CA PRO A 54 5.29 16.13 12.63
C PRO A 54 5.79 16.55 11.25
N ALA A 55 6.88 17.32 11.23
CA ALA A 55 7.68 17.54 10.03
C ALA A 55 8.69 16.39 9.88
N LEU A 56 8.58 15.63 8.80
CA LEU A 56 9.36 14.43 8.53
C LEU A 56 10.30 14.59 7.34
N LEU A 57 11.49 14.03 7.46
CA LEU A 57 12.45 13.91 6.37
C LEU A 57 12.01 12.82 5.37
N PRO A 58 12.44 12.90 4.10
CA PRO A 58 12.17 11.85 3.10
C PRO A 58 12.54 10.44 3.56
N ALA A 59 13.60 10.28 4.37
CA ALA A 59 14.03 8.99 4.88
C ALA A 59 13.07 8.38 5.93
N GLN A 60 12.27 9.22 6.61
CA GLN A 60 11.35 8.82 7.66
C GLN A 60 9.98 8.40 7.11
N ILE A 61 9.72 8.60 5.81
CA ILE A 61 8.44 8.25 5.17
C ILE A 61 8.63 7.21 4.07
N LYS A 62 7.66 6.31 3.94
CA LYS A 62 7.62 5.27 2.91
C LYS A 62 6.39 5.43 2.03
N SER A 63 6.41 4.82 0.85
CA SER A 63 5.23 4.79 0.00
C SER A 63 4.15 3.95 0.65
N TYR A 64 2.97 4.54 0.84
CA TYR A 64 1.77 3.78 1.09
C TYR A 64 1.31 3.21 -0.25
N PHE A 65 1.28 1.89 -0.35
CA PHE A 65 0.74 1.22 -1.52
C PHE A 65 -0.62 0.69 -1.11
N THR A 66 -1.65 1.04 -1.87
CA THR A 66 -2.97 0.44 -1.69
C THR A 66 -3.17 -0.64 -2.76
N PRO A 67 -3.97 -1.67 -2.52
CA PRO A 67 -4.43 -2.59 -3.57
C PRO A 67 -5.13 -1.85 -4.73
N GLY A 68 -5.69 -0.66 -4.47
CA GLY A 68 -6.19 0.25 -5.50
C GLY A 68 -5.09 0.75 -6.45
N ILE A 69 -3.91 1.11 -5.92
CA ILE A 69 -2.72 1.45 -6.71
C ILE A 69 -2.23 0.22 -7.48
N LEU A 70 -2.27 -0.99 -6.90
CA LEU A 70 -1.96 -2.23 -7.63
C LEU A 70 -2.88 -2.40 -8.85
N LYS A 71 -4.20 -2.20 -8.68
CA LYS A 71 -5.16 -2.28 -9.78
C LYS A 71 -4.89 -1.23 -10.86
N ILE A 72 -4.58 0.01 -10.49
CA ILE A 72 -4.21 1.08 -11.45
C ILE A 72 -2.93 0.70 -12.21
N LEU A 73 -1.90 0.22 -11.51
CA LEU A 73 -0.65 -0.24 -12.13
C LEU A 73 -0.89 -1.42 -13.07
N LEU A 74 -1.74 -2.37 -12.69
CA LEU A 74 -2.09 -3.52 -13.53
C LEU A 74 -2.90 -3.08 -14.77
N VAL A 75 -3.94 -2.26 -14.60
CA VAL A 75 -4.77 -1.76 -15.71
C VAL A 75 -3.97 -0.90 -16.69
N ASN A 76 -3.12 0.00 -16.20
CA ASN A 76 -2.26 0.84 -17.04
C ASN A 76 -1.23 0.03 -17.84
N ASN A 77 -0.92 -1.20 -17.42
CA ASN A 77 -0.05 -2.14 -18.14
C ASN A 77 -0.85 -3.22 -18.89
N ASN A 78 -2.16 -3.00 -19.14
CA ASN A 78 -3.07 -3.93 -19.83
C ASN A 78 -3.20 -5.31 -19.18
N PHE A 79 -3.03 -5.42 -17.86
CA PHE A 79 -3.34 -6.65 -17.14
C PHE A 79 -4.84 -6.75 -16.86
N PRO A 80 -5.52 -7.83 -17.28
CA PRO A 80 -6.92 -8.04 -16.99
C PRO A 80 -7.07 -8.45 -15.52
N VAL A 81 -7.45 -7.51 -14.67
CA VAL A 81 -7.79 -7.78 -13.27
C VAL A 81 -9.31 -7.74 -13.15
N ALA A 82 -9.95 -8.90 -12.93
CA ALA A 82 -11.37 -8.96 -12.61
C ALA A 82 -11.63 -8.23 -11.27
N ASN A 83 -12.80 -7.59 -11.14
CA ASN A 83 -13.22 -6.94 -9.90
C ASN A 83 -14.50 -7.61 -9.37
N PRO A 84 -14.55 -8.08 -8.11
CA PRO A 84 -13.44 -8.13 -7.14
C PRO A 84 -12.32 -9.06 -7.63
N VAL A 85 -11.09 -8.80 -7.18
CA VAL A 85 -9.97 -9.70 -7.52
C VAL A 85 -10.16 -10.98 -6.71
N ASP A 86 -10.35 -12.08 -7.41
CA ASP A 86 -10.48 -13.39 -6.78
C ASP A 86 -9.22 -13.69 -5.94
N PRO A 87 -9.34 -14.09 -4.66
CA PRO A 87 -8.20 -14.47 -3.82
C PRO A 87 -7.29 -15.53 -4.47
N ASP A 88 -7.84 -16.42 -5.30
CA ASP A 88 -7.06 -17.43 -6.01
C ASP A 88 -6.24 -16.83 -7.17
N VAL A 89 -6.68 -15.70 -7.75
CA VAL A 89 -5.88 -14.91 -8.70
C VAL A 89 -4.67 -14.33 -7.99
N MET A 90 -4.83 -13.78 -6.78
CA MET A 90 -3.71 -13.25 -5.99
C MET A 90 -2.73 -14.35 -5.57
N ALA A 91 -3.25 -15.50 -5.16
CA ALA A 91 -2.45 -16.66 -4.83
C ALA A 91 -1.71 -17.23 -6.07
N GLY A 92 -2.33 -17.15 -7.25
CA GLY A 92 -1.71 -17.43 -8.53
C GLY A 92 -0.61 -16.42 -8.89
N LEU A 93 -0.84 -15.13 -8.67
CA LEU A 93 0.14 -14.06 -8.90
C LEU A 93 1.41 -14.26 -8.07
N MET A 94 1.30 -14.71 -6.82
CA MET A 94 2.48 -14.95 -5.97
C MET A 94 3.29 -16.19 -6.36
N ARG A 95 2.68 -17.19 -7.02
CA ARG A 95 3.28 -18.52 -7.22
C ARG A 95 3.64 -18.86 -8.66
N LYS A 96 3.00 -18.22 -9.65
CA LYS A 96 3.24 -18.51 -11.06
C LYS A 96 4.40 -17.66 -11.59
N ALA A 97 5.24 -18.25 -12.44
CA ALA A 97 6.18 -17.46 -13.22
C ALA A 97 5.43 -16.57 -14.21
N ALA A 98 6.03 -15.44 -14.59
CA ALA A 98 5.48 -14.61 -15.65
C ALA A 98 5.35 -15.43 -16.94
N PRO A 99 4.20 -15.40 -17.65
CA PRO A 99 4.02 -16.08 -18.93
C PRO A 99 5.11 -15.74 -19.94
N VAL A 100 5.57 -16.75 -20.68
CA VAL A 100 6.71 -16.64 -21.59
C VAL A 100 6.41 -15.75 -22.79
N GLU A 101 5.14 -15.69 -23.17
CA GLU A 101 4.59 -14.87 -24.25
C GLU A 101 4.57 -13.37 -23.94
N TRP A 102 4.80 -12.97 -22.69
CA TRP A 102 4.88 -11.55 -22.35
C TRP A 102 6.18 -10.93 -22.82
N ASP A 103 6.11 -9.66 -23.18
CA ASP A 103 7.30 -8.85 -23.44
C ASP A 103 8.15 -8.67 -22.17
N THR A 104 9.40 -8.24 -22.36
CA THR A 104 10.38 -8.08 -21.28
C THR A 104 9.92 -7.07 -20.21
N GLN A 105 9.21 -6.02 -20.61
CA GLN A 105 8.76 -4.99 -19.68
C GLN A 105 7.66 -5.53 -18.77
N LYS A 106 6.67 -6.23 -19.33
CA LYS A 106 5.58 -6.86 -18.57
C LYS A 106 6.08 -7.92 -17.60
N ARG A 107 7.07 -8.73 -18.01
CA ARG A 107 7.69 -9.73 -17.12
C ARG A 107 8.42 -9.09 -15.95
N ARG A 108 9.18 -8.01 -16.18
CA ARG A 108 9.84 -7.26 -15.09
C ARG A 108 8.85 -6.66 -14.10
N VAL A 109 7.80 -6.01 -14.60
CA VAL A 109 6.74 -5.43 -13.74
C VAL A 109 6.08 -6.52 -12.91
N TYR A 110 5.83 -7.69 -13.49
CA TYR A 110 5.27 -8.83 -12.78
C TYR A 110 6.19 -9.33 -11.65
N GLU A 111 7.49 -9.48 -11.92
CA GLU A 111 8.48 -9.87 -10.92
C GLU A 111 8.63 -8.82 -9.80
N ASP A 112 8.59 -7.53 -10.14
CA ASP A 112 8.63 -6.44 -9.17
C ASP A 112 7.41 -6.47 -8.25
N ILE A 113 6.21 -6.75 -8.79
CA ILE A 113 4.98 -6.95 -8.01
C ILE A 113 5.10 -8.16 -7.10
N GLN A 114 5.60 -9.30 -7.61
CA GLN A 114 5.82 -10.51 -6.79
C GLN A 114 6.79 -10.23 -5.64
N ARG A 115 7.91 -9.55 -5.92
CA ARG A 115 8.91 -9.18 -4.92
C ARG A 115 8.34 -8.21 -3.89
N LEU A 116 7.51 -7.25 -4.31
CA LEU A 116 6.81 -6.34 -3.40
C LEU A 116 5.86 -7.13 -2.48
N MET A 117 5.07 -8.04 -3.04
CA MET A 117 4.11 -8.85 -2.29
C MET A 117 4.78 -9.83 -1.30
N VAL A 118 5.92 -10.43 -1.64
CA VAL A 118 6.66 -11.36 -0.76
C VAL A 118 7.32 -10.64 0.41
N ASN A 119 7.89 -9.45 0.20
CA ASN A 119 8.65 -8.73 1.21
C ASN A 119 7.81 -7.86 2.15
N ARG A 120 6.49 -7.82 1.94
CA ARG A 120 5.58 -6.94 2.65
C ARG A 120 4.34 -7.74 3.08
N LEU A 121 4.49 -8.46 4.20
CA LEU A 121 3.47 -9.33 4.81
C LEU A 121 2.18 -8.58 5.20
N ASP A 122 2.26 -7.25 5.35
CA ASP A 122 1.12 -6.35 5.51
C ASP A 122 0.16 -6.38 4.29
N TYR A 123 0.63 -6.73 3.08
CA TYR A 123 -0.23 -6.90 1.91
C TYR A 123 -0.96 -8.24 1.89
N SER A 124 -0.33 -9.34 2.31
CA SER A 124 -1.01 -10.64 2.39
C SER A 124 -2.25 -10.54 3.29
N GLY A 125 -2.15 -9.82 4.41
CA GLY A 125 -3.28 -9.60 5.33
C GLY A 125 -4.48 -8.86 4.71
N MET A 126 -4.25 -7.89 3.82
CA MET A 126 -5.34 -7.17 3.12
C MET A 126 -6.14 -8.08 2.18
N PHE A 127 -5.52 -9.13 1.62
CA PHE A 127 -6.21 -10.10 0.76
C PHE A 127 -6.85 -11.23 1.58
N GLU A 128 -6.32 -11.56 2.75
CA GLU A 128 -6.94 -12.52 3.67
C GLU A 128 -8.23 -11.99 4.32
N MET A 129 -8.38 -10.68 4.50
CA MET A 129 -9.64 -10.08 4.99
C MET A 129 -10.86 -10.41 4.09
N ASN A 130 -10.65 -10.72 2.81
CA ASN A 130 -11.72 -11.18 1.91
C ASN A 130 -12.07 -12.68 2.05
N ARG A 131 -11.28 -13.49 2.77
CA ARG A 131 -11.68 -14.88 3.10
C ARG A 131 -12.72 -14.93 4.22
N HIS A 132 -12.72 -13.96 5.13
CA HIS A 132 -13.65 -13.92 6.26
C HIS A 132 -14.99 -13.22 5.97
N GLY A 133 -15.15 -12.60 4.80
CA GLY A 133 -16.39 -11.97 4.37
C GLY A 133 -17.43 -12.91 3.74
N PHE A 134 -17.07 -14.14 3.37
CA PHE A 134 -17.98 -15.05 2.64
C PHE A 134 -18.64 -16.13 3.51
N ASN A 135 -18.62 -16.00 4.84
CA ASN A 135 -19.28 -16.98 5.71
C ASN A 135 -19.88 -16.37 6.97
N ARG A 136 -20.89 -15.51 6.82
CA ARG A 136 -21.88 -15.25 7.87
C ARG A 136 -23.27 -15.15 7.24
N HIS A 137 -24.17 -16.03 7.70
CA HIS A 137 -25.54 -16.37 7.26
C HIS A 137 -25.55 -17.56 6.29
N LEU A 138 -25.79 -18.81 6.71
CA LEU A 138 -26.94 -19.26 7.48
C LEU A 138 -26.62 -20.48 8.39
N ARG A 139 -26.72 -20.27 9.70
CA ARG A 139 -27.26 -21.26 10.64
C ARG A 139 -28.28 -20.54 11.50
N VAL A 140 -29.56 -20.62 11.13
CA VAL A 140 -30.68 -20.48 12.06
C VAL A 140 -31.81 -21.37 11.54
N ILE A 141 -32.21 -22.32 12.39
CA ILE A 141 -33.28 -23.35 12.35
C ILE A 141 -33.08 -24.54 11.39
#